data_AF-V5FSI1-F1
#
_entry.id   AF-V5FSI1-F1
#
_cell.length_a   1.000
_cell.length_b   1.000
_cell.length_c   1.000
_cell.angle_alpha   90.00
_cell.angle_beta   90.00
_cell.angle_gamma   90.00
#
_symmetry.space_group_name_H-M   'P 1'
#
loop_
_entity.id
_entity.type
_entity.pdbx_description
1 polymer ?
#
loop_
_entity_poly.entity_id
_entity_poly.type
_entity_poly.pdbx_seq_one_letter_code
_entity_poly.pdbx_strand_id
1 'polypeptide(L)'
;LIAQFYHWEGCAKLAEKKTNAILDGEKDSEDAPVPKSNEEFIEETVAKLLQKAGTHMEFTFLASYIVMLVGFLIMENMDRQNFVRQFLKGNNFADMVELLKKFFNFMNLTASTEASSVCAIKDTEKVIKFLEECDKPQQPQSPDKPAFSESMGMDLSFRLTP
;
A
#
# COMPACT_ATOMS: atom_id res chain seq x y z
N LEU A 1 2.10 14.56 3.43
CA LEU A 1 1.71 13.17 3.08
C LEU A 1 2.10 12.18 4.18
N ILE A 2 3.40 12.06 4.54
CA ILE A 2 3.85 11.05 5.52
C ILE A 2 3.20 11.19 6.90
N ALA A 3 3.11 12.41 7.45
CA ALA A 3 2.39 12.64 8.70
C ALA A 3 0.90 12.22 8.63
N GLN A 4 0.25 12.47 7.48
CA GLN A 4 -1.14 12.10 7.26
C GLN A 4 -1.32 10.59 7.13
N PHE A 5 -0.37 9.90 6.50
CA PHE A 5 -0.33 8.43 6.46
C PHE A 5 -0.31 7.86 7.88
N TYR A 6 0.62 8.29 8.73
CA TYR A 6 0.68 7.79 10.10
C TYR A 6 -0.52 8.19 10.96
N HIS A 7 -1.12 9.35 10.70
CA HIS A 7 -2.38 9.72 11.35
C HIS A 7 -3.50 8.73 11.02
N TRP A 8 -3.77 8.49 9.73
CA TRP A 8 -4.84 7.58 9.33
C TRP A 8 -4.55 6.12 9.66
N GLU A 9 -3.30 5.67 9.54
CA GLU A 9 -2.89 4.33 9.97
C GLU A 9 -3.12 4.15 11.48
N GLY A 10 -2.80 5.17 12.29
CA GLY A 10 -3.08 5.16 13.73
C GLY A 10 -4.59 5.12 14.03
N CYS A 11 -5.38 5.93 13.32
CA CYS A 11 -6.84 5.90 13.43
C CYS A 11 -7.43 4.54 13.05
N ALA A 12 -6.93 3.91 11.98
CA ALA A 12 -7.34 2.57 11.57
C ALA A 12 -7.04 1.54 12.66
N LYS A 13 -5.80 1.47 13.17
CA LYS A 13 -5.41 0.55 14.25
C LYS A 13 -6.24 0.74 15.51
N LEU A 14 -6.59 1.99 15.86
CA LEU A 14 -7.44 2.28 17.00
C LEU A 14 -8.89 1.82 16.77
N ALA A 15 -9.44 2.07 15.59
CA ALA A 15 -10.79 1.64 15.22
C ALA A 15 -10.91 0.11 15.18
N GLU A 16 -9.90 -0.58 14.64
CA GLU A 16 -9.77 -2.05 14.65
C GLU A 16 -9.77 -2.57 16.09
N LYS A 17 -8.89 -2.03 16.95
CA LYS A 17 -8.79 -2.44 18.36
C LYS A 17 -10.12 -2.26 19.10
N LYS A 18 -10.81 -1.14 18.89
CA LYS A 18 -12.14 -0.89 19.51
C LYS A 18 -13.19 -1.89 19.02
N THR A 19 -13.18 -2.20 17.72
CA THR A 19 -14.11 -3.17 17.14
C THR A 19 -13.86 -4.57 17.73
N ASN A 20 -12.60 -4.98 17.84
CA ASN A 20 -12.23 -6.27 18.42
C ASN A 20 -12.60 -6.37 19.91
N ALA A 21 -12.42 -5.29 20.69
CA ALA A 21 -12.84 -5.26 22.09
C ALA A 21 -14.35 -5.51 22.28
N ILE A 22 -15.18 -4.93 21.40
CA ILE A 22 -16.64 -5.17 21.42
C ILE A 22 -16.96 -6.63 21.07
N LEU A 23 -16.24 -7.23 20.10
CA LEU A 23 -16.37 -8.65 19.76
C LEU A 23 -15.98 -9.57 20.93
N ASP A 24 -14.98 -9.18 21.72
CA ASP A 24 -14.53 -9.90 22.92
C ASP A 24 -15.47 -9.68 24.14
N GLY A 25 -16.52 -8.88 24.00
CA GLY A 25 -17.55 -8.65 25.02
C GLY A 25 -17.26 -7.47 25.96
N GLU A 26 -16.29 -6.61 25.64
CA GLU A 26 -16.11 -5.34 26.35
C GLU A 26 -17.26 -4.38 26.00
N LYS A 27 -17.81 -3.67 26.99
CA LYS A 27 -18.81 -2.63 26.75
C LYS A 27 -18.16 -1.40 26.11
N ASP A 28 -18.75 -0.91 25.03
CA ASP A 28 -18.36 0.38 24.47
C ASP A 28 -18.71 1.48 25.50
N SER A 29 -17.85 2.50 25.60
CA SER A 29 -18.00 3.57 26.61
C SER A 29 -19.20 4.48 26.35
N GLU A 30 -19.86 4.31 25.21
CA GLU A 30 -21.01 5.10 24.72
C GLU A 30 -22.38 4.48 25.09
N ASP A 31 -22.41 3.32 25.76
CA ASP A 31 -23.66 2.65 26.12
C ASP A 31 -24.37 3.30 27.32
N ALA A 32 -25.47 4.02 27.06
CA ALA A 32 -26.42 4.44 28.08
C ALA A 32 -27.28 3.25 28.55
N PRO A 33 -27.55 3.11 29.86
CA PRO A 33 -28.34 2.00 30.39
C PRO A 33 -29.83 2.23 30.11
N VAL A 34 -30.31 1.74 28.97
CA VAL A 34 -31.73 1.65 28.66
C VAL A 34 -32.15 0.18 28.72
N PRO A 35 -33.24 -0.18 29.41
CA PRO A 35 -33.75 -1.55 29.39
C PRO A 35 -34.21 -1.88 27.96
N LYS A 36 -33.53 -2.85 27.34
CA LYS A 36 -33.81 -3.36 25.99
C LYS A 36 -34.06 -4.85 26.06
N SER A 37 -34.83 -5.39 25.12
CA SER A 37 -34.94 -6.85 24.98
C SER A 37 -33.60 -7.45 24.54
N ASN A 38 -33.41 -8.75 24.76
CA ASN A 38 -32.18 -9.43 24.30
C ASN A 38 -32.00 -9.34 22.78
N GLU A 39 -33.09 -9.36 22.02
CA GLU A 39 -33.07 -9.28 20.56
C GLU A 39 -32.69 -7.88 20.08
N GLU A 40 -33.28 -6.83 20.68
CA GLU A 40 -32.89 -5.43 20.45
C GLU A 40 -31.41 -5.18 20.78
N PHE A 41 -30.90 -5.79 21.86
CA PHE A 41 -29.50 -5.69 22.24
C PHE A 41 -28.57 -6.34 21.20
N ILE A 42 -28.96 -7.50 20.65
CA ILE A 42 -28.19 -8.19 19.61
C ILE A 42 -28.17 -7.36 18.32
N GLU A 43 -29.33 -6.90 17.84
CA GLU A 43 -29.43 -6.09 16.62
C GLU A 43 -28.61 -4.81 16.72
N GLU A 44 -28.69 -4.11 17.86
CA GLU A 44 -27.91 -2.90 18.12
C GLU A 44 -26.40 -3.19 18.13
N THR A 45 -25.98 -4.29 18.74
CA THR A 45 -24.57 -4.70 18.78
C THR A 45 -24.06 -5.01 17.37
N VAL A 46 -24.86 -5.71 16.56
CA VAL A 46 -24.53 -5.99 15.15
C VAL A 46 -24.39 -4.68 14.36
N ALA A 47 -25.35 -3.76 14.50
CA ALA A 47 -25.31 -2.47 13.83
C ALA A 47 -24.07 -1.64 14.23
N LYS A 48 -23.72 -1.62 15.52
CA LYS A 48 -22.52 -0.96 16.03
C LYS A 48 -21.24 -1.58 15.47
N LEU A 49 -21.15 -2.90 15.46
CA LEU A 49 -19.99 -3.61 14.91
C LEU A 49 -19.80 -3.30 13.42
N LEU A 50 -20.88 -3.31 12.64
CA LEU A 50 -20.84 -2.93 11.22
C LEU A 50 -20.37 -1.50 11.03
N GLN A 51 -20.86 -0.56 11.84
CA GLN A 51 -20.44 0.85 11.77
C GLN A 51 -18.95 1.01 12.12
N LYS A 52 -18.50 0.45 13.24
CA LYS A 52 -17.11 0.58 13.72
C LYS A 52 -16.13 -0.11 12.76
N ALA A 53 -16.50 -1.26 12.20
CA ALA A 53 -15.75 -1.92 11.13
C ALA A 53 -15.68 -1.07 9.86
N GLY A 54 -16.80 -0.43 9.48
CA GLY A 54 -16.86 0.53 8.36
C GLY A 54 -15.88 1.68 8.53
N THR A 55 -15.85 2.30 9.71
CA THR A 55 -14.89 3.37 10.05
C THR A 55 -13.43 2.92 9.96
N HIS A 56 -13.11 1.71 10.46
CA HIS A 56 -11.77 1.13 10.32
C HIS A 56 -11.37 0.99 8.84
N MET A 57 -12.29 0.49 7.99
CA MET A 57 -12.05 0.34 6.56
C MET A 57 -11.81 1.70 5.88
N GLU A 58 -12.59 2.73 6.22
CA GLU A 58 -12.42 4.08 5.68
C GLU A 58 -11.03 4.65 5.96
N PHE A 59 -10.55 4.54 7.20
CA PHE A 59 -9.20 5.00 7.55
C PHE A 59 -8.12 4.21 6.81
N THR A 60 -8.32 2.90 6.64
CA THR A 60 -7.41 2.05 5.85
C THR A 60 -7.35 2.49 4.38
N PHE A 61 -8.49 2.84 3.80
CA PHE A 61 -8.57 3.37 2.43
C PHE A 61 -7.85 4.72 2.29
N LEU A 62 -8.12 5.67 3.19
CA LEU A 62 -7.46 6.98 3.19
C LEU A 62 -5.95 6.86 3.31
N ALA A 63 -5.47 6.02 4.23
CA ALA A 63 -4.05 5.74 4.37
C ALA A 63 -3.46 5.12 3.08
N SER A 64 -4.16 4.17 2.47
CA SER A 64 -3.71 3.48 1.25
C SER A 64 -3.59 4.41 0.06
N TYR A 65 -4.54 5.33 -0.14
CA TYR A 65 -4.44 6.34 -1.20
C TYR A 65 -3.25 7.28 -1.01
N ILE A 66 -2.91 7.64 0.23
CA ILE A 66 -1.71 8.43 0.51
C ILE A 66 -0.45 7.65 0.13
N VAL A 67 -0.38 6.36 0.48
CA VAL A 67 0.76 5.52 0.11
C VAL A 67 0.87 5.36 -1.40
N MET A 68 -0.25 5.17 -2.11
CA MET A 68 -0.26 5.13 -3.57
C MET A 68 0.31 6.41 -4.20
N LEU A 69 -0.12 7.58 -3.70
CA LEU A 69 0.41 8.87 -4.14
C LEU A 69 1.91 9.00 -3.86
N VAL A 70 2.36 8.63 -2.66
CA VAL A 70 3.79 8.64 -2.31
C VAL A 70 4.58 7.70 -3.21
N GLY A 71 4.09 6.47 -3.41
CA GLY A 71 4.71 5.46 -4.27
C GLY A 71 4.93 5.98 -5.69
N PHE A 72 3.91 6.59 -6.31
CA PHE A 72 4.07 7.19 -7.64
C PHE A 72 4.98 8.42 -7.65
N LEU A 73 4.99 9.26 -6.60
CA LEU A 73 5.81 10.46 -6.55
C LEU A 73 7.32 10.18 -6.43
N ILE A 74 7.68 9.04 -5.83
CA ILE A 74 9.08 8.63 -5.63
C ILE A 74 9.54 7.60 -6.65
N MET A 75 8.62 6.98 -7.40
CA MET A 75 8.94 6.08 -8.50
C MET A 75 9.87 6.80 -9.49
N GLU A 76 10.95 6.14 -9.90
CA GLU A 76 11.97 6.69 -10.81
C GLU A 76 12.74 7.93 -10.30
N ASN A 77 12.62 8.26 -9.01
CA ASN A 77 13.36 9.39 -8.42
C ASN A 77 14.02 9.02 -7.08
N MET A 78 15.29 8.62 -7.13
CA MET A 78 16.08 8.21 -5.96
C MET A 78 16.23 9.32 -4.90
N ASP A 79 16.35 10.58 -5.31
CA ASP A 79 16.47 11.70 -4.36
C ASP A 79 15.19 11.87 -3.54
N ARG A 80 14.03 11.78 -4.20
CA ARG A 80 12.72 11.80 -3.53
C ARG A 80 12.51 10.58 -2.65
N GLN A 81 12.98 9.40 -3.08
CA GLN A 81 12.96 8.20 -2.23
C GLN A 81 13.75 8.41 -0.95
N ASN A 82 15.00 8.86 -1.05
CA ASN A 82 15.88 9.14 0.09
C ASN A 82 15.32 10.25 0.98
N PHE A 83 14.69 11.26 0.40
CA PHE A 83 14.04 12.33 1.14
C PHE A 83 12.83 11.81 1.94
N VAL A 84 11.94 11.05 1.30
CA VAL A 84 10.76 10.46 1.97
C VAL A 84 11.17 9.50 3.08
N ARG A 85 12.20 8.68 2.85
CA ARG A 85 12.71 7.69 3.79
C ARG A 85 13.07 8.29 5.15
N GLN A 86 13.59 9.52 5.19
CA GLN A 86 13.94 10.24 6.43
C GLN A 86 12.74 10.53 7.34
N PHE A 87 11.52 10.49 6.81
CA PHE A 87 10.28 10.72 7.57
C PHE A 87 9.58 9.42 7.96
N LEU A 88 10.08 8.26 7.52
CA LEU A 88 9.51 6.96 7.81
C LEU A 88 10.12 6.37 9.09
N LYS A 89 9.29 5.69 9.88
CA LYS A 89 9.75 4.92 11.03
C LYS A 89 10.70 3.82 10.54
N GLY A 90 11.87 3.71 11.18
CA GLY A 90 12.89 2.74 10.79
C GLY A 90 13.55 3.03 9.44
N ASN A 91 13.35 4.23 8.86
CA ASN A 91 13.90 4.63 7.57
C ASN A 91 13.64 3.59 6.47
N ASN A 92 12.44 3.00 6.41
CA ASN A 92 12.05 2.01 5.41
C ASN A 92 10.55 2.07 5.11
N PHE A 93 10.12 1.39 4.05
CA PHE A 93 8.76 1.41 3.54
C PHE A 93 7.90 0.25 4.08
N ALA A 94 8.35 -0.51 5.08
CA ALA A 94 7.65 -1.72 5.53
C ALA A 94 6.21 -1.45 5.98
N ASP A 95 5.96 -0.40 6.78
CA ASP A 95 4.60 -0.03 7.23
C ASP A 95 3.67 0.24 6.03
N MET A 96 4.20 0.92 5.00
CA MET A 96 3.48 1.26 3.78
C MET A 96 3.18 0.01 2.94
N VAL A 97 4.16 -0.89 2.82
CA VAL A 97 4.00 -2.17 2.12
C VAL A 97 2.97 -3.06 2.83
N GLU A 98 3.02 -3.15 4.16
CA GLU A 98 2.07 -3.94 4.94
C GLU A 98 0.63 -3.43 4.75
N LEU A 99 0.44 -2.11 4.82
CA LEU A 99 -0.86 -1.50 4.58
C LEU A 99 -1.36 -1.79 3.16
N LEU A 100 -0.54 -1.57 2.13
CA LEU A 100 -0.95 -1.79 0.76
C LEU A 100 -1.24 -3.26 0.46
N LYS A 101 -0.57 -4.22 1.10
CA LYS A 101 -0.92 -5.65 0.97
C LYS A 101 -2.32 -5.95 1.52
N LYS A 102 -2.69 -5.38 2.66
CA LYS A 102 -4.05 -5.50 3.22
C LYS A 102 -5.07 -4.90 2.26
N PHE A 103 -4.80 -3.70 1.75
CA PHE A 103 -5.66 -3.00 0.79
C PHE A 103 -5.79 -3.77 -0.54
N PHE A 104 -4.69 -4.28 -1.08
CA PHE A 104 -4.66 -5.09 -2.29
C PHE A 104 -5.48 -6.39 -2.14
N ASN A 105 -5.30 -7.09 -1.01
CA ASN A 105 -6.09 -8.27 -0.70
C ASN A 105 -7.58 -7.95 -0.61
N PHE A 106 -7.94 -6.83 0.05
CA PHE A 106 -9.32 -6.37 0.11
C PHE A 106 -9.89 -6.10 -1.28
N MET A 107 -9.17 -5.36 -2.13
CA MET A 107 -9.61 -5.09 -3.50
C MET A 107 -9.80 -6.38 -4.30
N ASN A 108 -8.92 -7.38 -4.16
CA ASN A 108 -9.11 -8.66 -4.85
C ASN A 108 -10.37 -9.42 -4.38
N LEU A 109 -10.82 -9.21 -3.14
CA LEU A 109 -12.04 -9.81 -2.61
C LEU A 109 -13.31 -9.05 -3.04
N THR A 110 -13.23 -7.73 -3.26
CA THR A 110 -14.41 -6.88 -3.47
C THR A 110 -14.53 -6.29 -4.88
N ALA A 111 -13.47 -6.32 -5.69
CA ALA A 111 -13.47 -5.69 -7.01
C ALA A 111 -14.39 -6.41 -8.00
N SER A 112 -15.12 -5.61 -8.78
CA SER A 112 -15.82 -6.10 -9.98
C SER A 112 -14.81 -6.42 -11.10
N THR A 113 -15.25 -7.20 -12.09
CA THR A 113 -14.46 -7.49 -13.30
C THR A 113 -14.34 -6.31 -14.27
N GLU A 114 -14.78 -5.13 -13.86
CA GLU A 114 -14.69 -3.90 -14.65
C GLU A 114 -13.24 -3.46 -14.85
N ALA A 115 -12.96 -2.90 -16.02
CA ALA A 115 -11.61 -2.51 -16.42
C ALA A 115 -10.96 -1.50 -15.45
N SER A 116 -11.75 -0.60 -14.85
CA SER A 116 -11.24 0.38 -13.88
C SER A 116 -10.76 -0.29 -12.59
N SER A 117 -11.54 -1.22 -12.06
CA SER A 117 -11.20 -2.03 -10.88
C SER A 117 -9.92 -2.85 -11.12
N VAL A 118 -9.81 -3.49 -12.29
CA VAL A 118 -8.63 -4.26 -12.68
C VAL A 118 -7.38 -3.38 -12.81
N CYS A 119 -7.52 -2.16 -13.32
CA CYS A 119 -6.42 -1.19 -13.41
C CYS A 119 -5.91 -0.80 -12.02
N ALA A 120 -6.82 -0.44 -11.10
CA ALA A 120 -6.47 -0.06 -9.73
C ALA A 120 -5.74 -1.18 -8.96
N ILE A 121 -6.15 -2.44 -9.16
CA ILE A 121 -5.48 -3.62 -8.59
C ILE A 121 -4.03 -3.72 -9.11
N LYS A 122 -3.83 -3.62 -10.42
CA LYS A 122 -2.50 -3.69 -11.05
C LYS A 122 -1.59 -2.55 -10.60
N ASP A 123 -2.12 -1.34 -10.54
CA ASP A 123 -1.39 -0.17 -10.08
C ASP A 123 -0.95 -0.32 -8.62
N THR A 124 -1.84 -0.85 -7.78
CA THR A 124 -1.51 -1.12 -6.38
C THR A 124 -0.45 -2.19 -6.25
N GLU A 125 -0.55 -3.28 -7.02
CA GLU A 125 0.48 -4.32 -7.06
C GLU A 125 1.85 -3.76 -7.50
N LYS A 126 1.85 -2.88 -8.51
CA LYS A 126 3.07 -2.22 -9.02
C LYS A 126 3.73 -1.40 -7.92
N VAL A 127 2.96 -0.60 -7.18
CA VAL A 127 3.49 0.22 -6.09
C VAL A 127 4.04 -0.66 -4.96
N ILE A 128 3.35 -1.74 -4.59
CA ILE A 128 3.83 -2.70 -3.58
C ILE A 128 5.21 -3.24 -3.98
N LYS A 129 5.35 -3.78 -5.20
CA LYS A 129 6.61 -4.36 -5.68
C LYS A 129 7.74 -3.35 -5.69
N PHE A 130 7.47 -2.14 -6.15
CA PHE A 130 8.44 -1.05 -6.15
C PHE A 130 8.92 -0.70 -4.74
N LEU A 131 8.00 -0.51 -3.78
CA LEU A 131 8.37 -0.18 -2.40
C LEU A 131 9.16 -1.31 -1.73
N GLU A 132 8.83 -2.56 -2.01
CA GLU A 132 9.62 -3.72 -1.56
C GLU A 132 11.02 -3.73 -2.16
N GLU A 133 11.16 -3.39 -3.44
CA GLU A 133 12.46 -3.29 -4.12
C GLU A 133 13.35 -2.18 -3.55
N CYS A 134 12.75 -1.05 -3.14
CA CYS A 134 13.47 0.04 -2.48
C CYS A 134 14.17 -0.39 -1.18
N ASP A 135 13.67 -1.43 -0.49
CA ASP A 135 14.20 -1.92 0.78
C ASP A 135 15.03 -3.19 0.66
N LYS A 136 15.13 -3.79 -0.54
CA LYS A 136 16.00 -4.94 -0.75
C LYS A 136 17.47 -4.51 -0.58
N PRO A 137 18.29 -5.28 0.16
CA PRO A 137 19.73 -5.07 0.18
C PRO A 137 20.24 -5.10 -1.27
N GLN A 138 20.96 -4.06 -1.70
CA GLN A 138 21.59 -4.08 -3.01
C GLN A 138 22.53 -5.29 -3.06
N GLN A 139 22.20 -6.29 -3.87
CA GLN A 139 23.15 -7.34 -4.18
C GLN A 139 24.39 -6.66 -4.78
N PRO A 140 25.60 -7.01 -4.34
CA PRO A 140 26.81 -6.46 -4.93
C PRO A 140 26.77 -6.74 -6.42
N GLN A 141 26.75 -5.68 -7.23
CA GLN A 141 26.93 -5.78 -8.67
C GLN A 141 28.28 -6.47 -8.90
N SER A 142 28.26 -7.67 -9.48
CA SER A 142 29.47 -8.30 -9.97
C SER A 142 30.14 -7.36 -10.99
N PRO A 143 31.44 -7.05 -10.87
CA PRO A 143 32.12 -6.23 -11.85
C PRO A 143 32.18 -6.97 -13.20
N ASP A 144 32.04 -6.19 -14.25
CA ASP A 144 32.35 -6.48 -15.66
C ASP A 144 31.35 -7.28 -16.50
N LYS A 145 30.49 -6.56 -17.21
CA LYS A 145 30.33 -6.78 -18.65
C LYS A 145 30.75 -5.50 -19.39
N PRO A 146 31.81 -5.53 -20.22
CA PRO A 146 32.21 -4.35 -20.96
C PRO A 146 31.14 -3.97 -21.98
N ALA A 147 30.89 -2.67 -22.07
CA ALA A 147 30.08 -2.03 -23.09
C ALA A 147 30.68 -2.30 -24.48
N PHE A 148 29.90 -2.90 -25.37
CA PHE A 148 30.21 -2.93 -26.80
C PHE A 148 29.49 -1.76 -27.48
N SER A 149 30.19 -0.63 -27.58
CA SER A 149 29.98 0.42 -28.60
C SER A 149 31.35 0.54 -29.28
N GLU A 150 31.54 0.33 -30.58
CA GLU A 150 31.10 1.00 -31.79
C GLU A 150 31.64 0.08 -32.92
N SER A 151 31.13 -0.01 -34.14
CA SER A 151 31.19 1.05 -35.13
C SER A 151 30.67 0.48 -36.44
N MET A 152 29.80 1.25 -37.07
CA MET A 152 29.32 1.08 -38.43
C MET A 152 30.48 1.37 -39.39
N GLY A 153 31.24 0.34 -39.76
CA GLY A 153 32.28 0.41 -40.79
C GLY A 153 31.73 -0.10 -42.12
N MET A 154 31.37 0.82 -43.03
CA MET A 154 31.13 0.51 -44.43
C MET A 154 32.39 -0.10 -45.06
N ASP A 155 32.32 -1.34 -45.54
CA ASP A 155 33.37 -1.92 -46.40
C ASP A 155 33.09 -1.54 -47.86
N LEU A 156 33.80 -0.52 -48.35
CA LEU A 156 33.94 -0.19 -49.76
C LEU A 156 35.26 -0.76 -50.28
N SER A 157 35.31 -2.08 -50.48
CA SER A 157 36.43 -2.71 -51.19
C SER A 157 36.02 -3.13 -52.60
N PHE A 158 36.55 -2.35 -53.55
CA PHE A 158 36.66 -2.68 -54.97
C PHE A 158 37.23 -4.09 -55.18
N ARG A 159 36.50 -4.95 -55.90
CA ARG A 159 37.12 -6.02 -56.70
C ARG A 159 37.14 -5.59 -58.15
N LEU A 160 38.24 -4.95 -58.54
CA LEU A 160 38.77 -5.01 -59.89
C LEU A 160 39.61 -6.29 -59.97
N THR A 161 39.25 -7.20 -60.87
CA THR A 161 40.12 -8.27 -61.36
C THR A 161 40.04 -8.28 -62.89
N PRO A 162 41.17 -8.62 -63.55
CA PRO A 162 41.53 -8.18 -64.90
C PRO A 162 40.67 -8.76 -66.03
#